data_AF-A0A6V8NFH5-F1
#
_entry.id   AF-A0A6V8NFH5-F1
#
_cell.length_a   1.000
_cell.length_b   1.000
_cell.length_c   1.000
_cell.angle_alpha   90.00
_cell.angle_beta   90.00
_cell.angle_gamma   90.00
#
_symmetry.space_group_name_H-M   'P 1'
#
loop_
_entity.id
_entity.type
_entity.pdbx_description
1 polymer ?
#
loop_
_entity_poly.entity_id
_entity_poly.type
_entity_poly.pdbx_seq_one_letter_code
_entity_poly.pdbx_strand_id
1 'polypeptide(L)'
;DTERRAAVSEMLEGFRKEQAESAAAWRDLVATMRAKRTGVPLRVVPPEEVKMAVVEEAEAVEEREEAEAVEKIEEAEAAEEVEEESYEEKTLEEQIFAFVNSHPEGIKLVDMERALEAPRIRLGVVAKKLVEEGRIKKEGPLYIPVR
;
A
#
# COMPACT_ATOMS: atom_id res chain seq x y z
N ASP A 1 26.55 31.40 -26.14
CA ASP A 1 26.44 29.99 -25.71
C ASP A 1 27.02 29.66 -24.35
N THR A 2 28.19 30.18 -23.97
CA THR A 2 28.82 29.90 -22.67
C THR A 2 28.00 30.35 -21.47
N GLU A 3 27.40 31.54 -21.53
CA GLU A 3 26.57 32.09 -20.45
C GLU A 3 25.31 31.25 -20.17
N ARG A 4 24.66 30.75 -21.23
CA ARG A 4 23.49 29.86 -21.10
C ARG A 4 23.87 28.53 -20.45
N ARG A 5 25.02 27.96 -20.82
CA ARG A 5 25.52 26.72 -20.21
C ARG A 5 25.87 26.91 -18.73
N ALA A 6 26.43 28.06 -18.37
CA ALA A 6 26.71 28.39 -16.98
C ALA A 6 25.43 28.52 -16.14
N ALA A 7 24.43 29.26 -16.62
CA ALA A 7 23.15 29.41 -15.94
C ALA A 7 22.41 28.07 -15.74
N VAL A 8 22.44 27.20 -16.76
CA VAL A 8 21.86 25.85 -16.65
C VAL A 8 22.62 24.99 -15.63
N SER A 9 23.95 25.10 -15.58
CA SER A 9 24.76 24.34 -14.62
C SER A 9 24.46 24.74 -13.18
N GLU A 10 24.35 26.05 -12.90
CA GLU A 10 23.99 26.57 -11.59
C GLU A 10 22.58 26.12 -11.16
N MET A 11 21.61 26.16 -12.08
CA MET A 11 20.26 25.66 -11.82
C MET A 11 20.25 24.16 -11.47
N LEU A 12 21.01 23.35 -12.21
CA LEU A 12 21.11 21.91 -11.96
C LEU A 12 21.83 21.58 -10.66
N GLU A 13 22.82 22.38 -10.26
CA GLU A 13 23.48 22.25 -8.95
C GLU A 13 22.50 22.53 -7.80
N GLY A 14 21.69 23.58 -7.91
CA GLY A 14 20.62 23.87 -6.96
C GLY A 14 19.63 22.71 -6.83
N PHE A 15 19.14 22.19 -7.97
CA PHE A 15 18.22 21.05 -7.99
C PHE A 15 18.81 19.78 -7.37
N ARG A 16 20.08 19.46 -7.66
CA ARG A 16 20.76 18.29 -7.06
C ARG A 16 20.88 18.42 -5.55
N LYS A 17 21.16 19.62 -5.06
CA LYS A 17 21.24 19.90 -3.62
C LYS A 17 19.87 19.70 -2.96
N GLU A 18 18.82 20.28 -3.53
CA GLU A 18 17.45 20.12 -3.02
C GLU A 18 17.00 18.65 -3.04
N GLN A 19 17.32 17.90 -4.10
CA GLN A 19 17.06 16.46 -4.16
C GLN A 19 17.80 15.69 -3.06
N ALA A 20 19.07 15.99 -2.82
CA ALA A 20 19.86 15.32 -1.79
C ALA A 20 19.30 15.58 -0.38
N GLU A 21 18.93 16.83 -0.09
CA GLU A 21 18.31 17.22 1.18
C GLU A 21 16.94 16.56 1.37
N SER A 22 16.11 16.57 0.34
CA SER A 22 14.78 15.91 0.35
C SER A 22 14.90 14.40 0.55
N ALA A 23 15.86 13.76 -0.13
CA ALA A 23 16.12 12.33 0.02
C ALA A 23 16.63 11.97 1.41
N ALA A 24 17.42 12.85 2.05
CA ALA A 24 17.86 12.66 3.43
C ALA A 24 16.67 12.77 4.41
N ALA A 25 15.86 13.82 4.28
CA ALA A 25 14.67 14.03 5.12
C ALA A 25 13.67 12.87 5.00
N TRP A 26 13.46 12.34 3.78
CA TRP A 26 12.57 11.20 3.57
C TRP A 26 13.11 9.92 4.21
N ARG A 27 14.42 9.66 4.09
CA ARG A 27 15.08 8.53 4.77
C ARG A 27 14.92 8.60 6.28
N ASP A 28 15.09 9.78 6.86
CA ASP A 28 14.90 9.99 8.31
C ASP A 28 13.45 9.73 8.73
N LEU A 29 12.47 10.24 7.97
CA LEU A 29 11.05 9.97 8.23
C LEU A 29 10.74 8.48 8.19
N VAL A 30 11.20 7.77 7.16
CA VAL A 30 11.03 6.32 7.03
C VAL A 30 11.69 5.57 8.19
N ALA A 31 12.90 5.98 8.60
CA ALA A 31 13.58 5.40 9.76
C ALA A 31 12.77 5.58 11.04
N THR A 32 12.20 6.77 11.28
CA THR A 32 11.35 7.01 12.47
C THR A 32 10.07 6.20 12.45
N MET A 33 9.38 6.10 11.30
CA MET A 33 8.16 5.31 11.16
C MET A 33 8.43 3.82 11.36
N ARG A 34 9.55 3.32 10.83
CA ARG A 34 9.98 1.94 11.01
C ARG A 34 10.34 1.65 12.46
N ALA A 35 11.12 2.52 13.11
CA ALA A 35 11.47 2.38 14.53
C ALA A 35 10.23 2.34 15.44
N LYS A 36 9.22 3.18 15.18
CA LYS A 36 7.94 3.15 15.88
C LYS A 36 7.16 1.85 15.65
N ARG A 37 7.28 1.25 14.46
CA ARG A 37 6.58 0.02 14.08
C ARG A 37 7.27 -1.26 14.60
N THR A 38 8.60 -1.27 14.73
CA THR A 38 9.37 -2.46 15.15
C THR A 38 10.01 -2.35 16.53
N GLY A 39 9.86 -1.22 17.24
CA GLY A 39 10.37 -1.04 18.60
C GLY A 39 11.90 -0.95 18.73
N VAL A 40 12.63 -0.89 17.60
CA VAL A 40 14.09 -0.83 17.56
C VAL A 40 14.54 0.31 16.65
N PRO A 41 15.29 1.32 17.14
CA PRO A 41 15.83 2.38 16.30
C PRO A 41 17.07 1.87 15.55
N LEU A 42 16.98 1.77 14.21
CA LEU A 42 18.13 1.54 13.35
C LEU A 42 18.72 2.90 12.93
N ARG A 43 19.98 3.13 13.29
CA ARG A 43 20.76 4.28 12.85
C ARG A 43 21.17 4.07 11.39
N VAL A 44 20.63 4.88 10.48
CA VAL A 44 20.99 4.85 9.05
C VAL A 44 22.31 5.60 8.87
N VAL A 45 23.29 4.94 8.25
CA VAL A 45 24.59 5.52 7.90
C VAL A 45 24.45 6.28 6.57
N PRO A 46 24.98 7.52 6.44
CA PRO A 46 24.96 8.26 5.19
C PRO A 46 25.86 7.61 4.11
N PRO A 47 25.49 7.69 2.82
CA PRO A 47 26.25 7.06 1.74
C PRO A 47 27.42 7.94 1.32
N GLU A 48 28.55 7.89 2.04
CA GLU A 48 29.77 8.55 1.57
C GLU A 48 31.02 7.64 1.53
N GLU A 49 30.90 6.36 1.86
CA GLU A 49 32.04 5.44 1.79
C GLU A 49 31.64 4.08 1.20
N VAL A 50 31.45 4.02 -0.11
CA VAL A 50 31.64 2.76 -0.84
C VAL A 50 32.72 2.99 -1.88
N LYS A 51 33.98 2.93 -1.40
CA LYS A 51 35.14 2.70 -2.25
C LYS A 51 34.95 1.33 -2.90
N MET A 52 35.05 1.34 -4.22
CA MET A 52 35.08 0.16 -5.09
C MET A 52 36.08 -0.87 -4.54
N ALA A 53 35.60 -2.05 -4.18
CA ALA A 53 36.42 -3.24 -4.01
C ALA A 53 35.66 -4.41 -4.65
N VAL A 54 36.11 -4.73 -5.86
CA VAL A 54 35.80 -5.94 -6.63
C VAL A 54 36.52 -7.13 -5.98
N VAL A 55 35.78 -8.17 -5.62
CA VAL A 55 36.15 -9.61 -5.65
C VAL A 55 34.80 -10.33 -5.77
N GLU A 56 34.32 -10.61 -6.98
CA GLU A 56 34.57 -11.82 -7.78
C GLU A 56 34.19 -13.14 -7.06
N GLU A 57 33.25 -13.83 -7.70
CA GLU A 57 32.97 -15.27 -7.68
C GLU A 57 31.77 -15.81 -6.86
N ALA A 58 30.89 -16.46 -7.64
CA ALA A 58 29.78 -17.38 -7.29
C ALA A 58 28.44 -16.75 -6.84
N GLU A 59 27.62 -16.34 -7.82
CA GLU A 59 26.39 -17.06 -8.17
C GLU A 59 25.73 -16.41 -9.41
N ALA A 60 25.77 -17.14 -10.52
CA ALA A 60 24.96 -16.85 -11.71
C ALA A 60 23.58 -17.50 -11.51
N VAL A 61 22.50 -16.70 -11.50
CA VAL A 61 21.53 -16.54 -12.62
C VAL A 61 20.62 -17.77 -12.73
N GLU A 62 19.34 -17.70 -12.36
CA GLU A 62 18.18 -17.34 -13.20
C GLU A 62 16.94 -17.42 -12.27
N GLU A 63 15.83 -16.70 -12.34
CA GLU A 63 15.22 -15.86 -13.36
C GLU A 63 13.98 -15.25 -12.67
N ARG A 64 13.82 -13.93 -12.62
CA ARG A 64 12.48 -13.36 -12.48
C ARG A 64 12.45 -11.98 -13.10
N GLU A 65 11.82 -11.95 -14.27
CA GLU A 65 11.43 -10.79 -15.05
C GLU A 65 10.89 -9.67 -14.14
N GLU A 66 11.71 -8.64 -13.94
CA GLU A 66 11.24 -7.28 -13.69
C GLU A 66 11.17 -6.57 -15.03
N ALA A 67 10.00 -6.61 -15.66
CA ALA A 67 9.64 -5.66 -16.68
C ALA A 67 8.25 -5.08 -16.33
N GLU A 68 8.19 -3.76 -16.32
CA GLU A 68 6.97 -2.92 -16.32
C GLU A 68 6.13 -2.86 -15.04
N ALA A 69 6.49 -1.95 -14.13
CA ALA A 69 5.52 -1.43 -13.16
C ALA A 69 5.89 -0.03 -12.63
N VAL A 70 6.17 0.95 -13.49
CA VAL A 70 6.17 2.37 -13.07
C VAL A 70 5.65 3.27 -14.19
N GLU A 71 4.37 3.17 -14.52
CA GLU A 71 3.67 4.30 -15.14
C GLU A 71 2.16 4.19 -14.89
N LYS A 72 1.69 4.88 -13.85
CA LYS A 72 0.33 5.45 -13.68
C LYS A 72 0.06 5.70 -12.21
N ILE A 73 0.56 6.83 -11.73
CA ILE A 73 -0.10 7.56 -10.66
C ILE A 73 -0.14 9.01 -11.14
N GLU A 74 -1.21 9.36 -11.85
CA GLU A 74 -1.82 10.68 -11.85
C GLU A 74 -3.13 10.57 -12.64
N GLU A 75 -4.16 11.29 -12.18
CA GLU A 75 -5.52 11.37 -12.71
C GLU A 75 -6.44 10.16 -12.53
N ALA A 76 -7.12 10.13 -11.37
CA ALA A 76 -8.48 9.61 -11.28
C ALA A 76 -9.23 10.34 -10.15
N GLU A 77 -9.23 11.68 -10.24
CA GLU A 77 -10.16 12.55 -9.53
C GLU A 77 -11.21 13.03 -10.54
N ALA A 78 -12.11 12.12 -10.93
CA ALA A 78 -13.36 12.39 -11.63
C ALA A 78 -14.18 11.09 -11.52
N ALA A 79 -15.11 10.94 -10.58
CA ALA A 79 -16.47 11.47 -10.71
C ALA A 79 -17.05 11.23 -12.12
N GLU A 80 -17.11 9.97 -12.54
CA GLU A 80 -17.98 9.53 -13.63
C GLU A 80 -19.03 8.59 -13.03
N GLU A 81 -20.23 9.16 -12.85
CA GLU A 81 -21.47 8.40 -12.73
C GLU A 81 -21.58 7.50 -13.96
N VAL A 82 -21.50 6.19 -13.74
CA VAL A 82 -21.96 5.22 -14.73
C VAL A 82 -23.14 4.48 -14.11
N GLU A 83 -24.34 4.96 -14.45
CA GLU A 83 -25.53 4.12 -14.54
C GLU A 83 -25.23 2.99 -15.53
N GLU A 84 -25.18 1.74 -15.06
CA GLU A 84 -25.51 0.57 -15.89
C GLU A 84 -26.39 -0.40 -15.09
N GLU A 85 -27.61 -0.58 -15.60
CA GLU A 85 -28.61 -1.52 -15.10
C GLU A 85 -28.28 -2.98 -15.47
N SER A 86 -28.59 -3.87 -14.52
CA SER A 86 -28.84 -5.32 -14.65
C SER A 86 -27.59 -6.19 -14.87
N TYR A 87 -27.11 -6.85 -13.83
CA TYR A 87 -27.60 -8.10 -13.21
C TYR A 87 -27.47 -7.93 -11.68
N GLU A 88 -27.99 -8.82 -10.83
CA GLU A 88 -27.91 -8.70 -9.36
C GLU A 88 -26.45 -8.79 -8.83
N GLU A 89 -25.62 -7.80 -9.11
CA GLU A 89 -24.33 -7.62 -8.45
C GLU A 89 -24.60 -7.11 -7.05
N LYS A 90 -24.85 -8.08 -6.15
CA LYS A 90 -24.96 -7.82 -4.71
C LYS A 90 -23.78 -6.95 -4.29
N THR A 91 -24.09 -5.82 -3.67
CA THR A 91 -23.05 -4.92 -3.17
C THR A 91 -22.13 -5.68 -2.20
N LEU A 92 -20.91 -5.19 -2.00
CA LEU A 92 -19.97 -5.83 -1.07
C LEU A 92 -20.58 -6.01 0.34
N GLU A 93 -21.46 -5.10 0.76
CA GLU A 93 -22.21 -5.19 2.01
C GLU A 93 -23.15 -6.39 2.04
N GLU A 94 -23.89 -6.62 0.96
CA GLU A 94 -24.79 -7.76 0.83
C GLU A 94 -24.03 -9.08 0.71
N GLN A 95 -22.88 -9.08 0.03
CA GLN A 95 -22.00 -10.26 -0.05
C GLN A 95 -21.46 -10.63 1.33
N ILE A 96 -20.94 -9.66 2.09
CA ILE A 96 -20.47 -9.90 3.47
C ILE A 96 -21.62 -10.38 4.35
N PHE A 97 -22.79 -9.74 4.26
CA PHE A 97 -23.95 -10.13 5.06
C PHE A 97 -24.41 -11.56 4.74
N ALA A 98 -24.55 -11.90 3.46
CA ALA A 98 -24.91 -13.24 3.01
C ALA A 98 -23.88 -14.28 3.48
N PHE A 99 -22.60 -13.94 3.38
CA PHE A 99 -21.50 -14.82 3.78
C PHE A 99 -21.44 -15.02 5.30
N VAL A 100 -21.71 -13.99 6.11
CA VAL A 100 -21.82 -14.16 7.57
C VAL A 100 -23.05 -15.01 7.93
N ASN A 101 -24.17 -14.83 7.23
CA ASN A 101 -25.37 -15.63 7.45
C ASN A 101 -25.21 -17.12 7.07
N SER A 102 -24.30 -17.45 6.14
CA SER A 102 -23.97 -18.84 5.83
C SER A 102 -23.07 -19.51 6.87
N HIS A 103 -22.50 -18.74 7.82
CA HIS A 103 -21.58 -19.23 8.86
C HIS A 103 -22.13 -18.92 10.27
N PRO A 104 -23.09 -19.72 10.79
CA PRO A 104 -23.70 -19.49 12.10
C PRO A 104 -22.72 -19.61 13.28
N GLU A 105 -21.60 -20.31 13.12
CA GLU A 105 -20.50 -20.42 14.07
C GLU A 105 -19.63 -19.16 14.18
N GLY A 106 -19.80 -18.22 13.24
CA GLY A 106 -19.04 -17.00 13.15
C GLY A 106 -17.79 -17.13 12.29
N ILE A 107 -17.46 -16.05 11.58
CA ILE A 107 -16.36 -16.04 10.61
C ILE A 107 -15.36 -14.93 10.89
N LYS A 108 -14.07 -15.18 10.62
CA LYS A 108 -13.01 -14.19 10.75
C LYS A 108 -12.89 -13.37 9.47
N LEU A 109 -12.38 -12.16 9.62
CA LEU A 109 -12.13 -11.26 8.49
C LEU A 109 -11.12 -11.84 7.48
N VAL A 110 -10.18 -12.69 7.93
CA VAL A 110 -9.21 -13.37 7.06
C VAL A 110 -9.89 -14.39 6.15
N ASP A 111 -10.93 -15.07 6.65
CA ASP A 111 -11.67 -16.06 5.87
C ASP A 111 -12.60 -15.34 4.86
N MET A 112 -13.17 -14.20 5.25
CA MET A 112 -13.91 -13.32 4.33
C MET A 112 -13.03 -12.77 3.21
N GLU A 113 -11.80 -12.34 3.51
CA GLU A 113 -10.84 -11.85 2.51
C GLU A 113 -10.53 -12.90 1.44
N ARG A 114 -10.37 -14.16 1.85
CA ARG A 114 -10.13 -15.27 0.91
C ARG A 114 -11.36 -15.60 0.08
N ALA A 115 -12.56 -15.48 0.63
CA ALA A 115 -13.79 -15.88 -0.05
C ALA A 115 -14.36 -14.79 -0.96
N LEU A 116 -14.23 -13.52 -0.57
CA LEU A 116 -14.78 -12.37 -1.28
C LEU A 116 -13.74 -11.66 -2.15
N GLU A 117 -12.48 -12.13 -2.13
CA GLU A 117 -11.33 -11.57 -2.86
C GLU A 117 -11.18 -10.04 -2.71
N ALA A 118 -11.66 -9.51 -1.58
CA ALA A 118 -11.69 -8.08 -1.30
C ALA A 118 -10.65 -7.72 -0.23
N PRO A 119 -10.00 -6.54 -0.34
CA PRO A 119 -8.99 -6.13 0.63
C PRO A 119 -9.53 -6.12 2.06
N ARG A 120 -8.78 -6.72 3.00
CA ARG A 120 -9.17 -6.80 4.43
C ARG A 120 -9.58 -5.47 5.04
N ILE A 121 -8.96 -4.37 4.62
CA ILE A 121 -9.29 -3.01 5.10
C ILE A 121 -10.72 -2.65 4.71
N ARG A 122 -11.09 -2.85 3.44
CA ARG A 122 -12.43 -2.55 2.91
C ARG A 122 -13.49 -3.44 3.58
N LEU A 123 -13.21 -4.73 3.68
CA LEU A 123 -14.08 -5.68 4.40
C LEU A 123 -14.28 -5.28 5.86
N GLY A 124 -13.22 -4.83 6.54
CA GLY A 124 -13.28 -4.40 7.94
C GLY A 124 -14.17 -3.17 8.15
N VAL A 125 -14.08 -2.18 7.27
CA VAL A 125 -14.92 -0.97 7.30
C VAL A 125 -16.39 -1.35 7.10
N VAL A 126 -16.69 -2.16 6.10
CA VAL A 126 -18.05 -2.59 5.78
C VAL A 126 -18.63 -3.48 6.89
N ALA A 127 -17.86 -4.45 7.38
CA ALA A 127 -18.30 -5.31 8.48
C ALA A 127 -18.54 -4.51 9.77
N LYS A 128 -17.74 -3.47 10.03
CA LYS A 128 -17.99 -2.56 11.17
C LYS A 128 -19.33 -1.84 11.01
N LYS A 129 -19.63 -1.29 9.83
CA LYS A 129 -20.91 -0.66 9.51
C LYS A 129 -22.08 -1.64 9.73
N LEU A 130 -21.98 -2.88 9.25
CA LEU A 130 -23.00 -3.91 9.47
C LEU A 130 -23.21 -4.28 10.95
N VAL A 131 -22.16 -4.19 11.78
CA VAL A 131 -22.27 -4.36 13.24
C VAL A 131 -22.98 -3.18 13.88
N GLU A 132 -22.63 -1.96 13.49
CA GLU A 132 -23.27 -0.73 13.98
C GLU A 132 -24.76 -0.67 13.60
N GLU A 133 -25.12 -1.17 12.42
CA GLU A 133 -26.50 -1.32 11.95
C GLU A 133 -27.26 -2.47 12.65
N GLY A 134 -26.58 -3.29 13.45
CA GLY A 134 -27.19 -4.43 14.15
C GLY A 134 -27.54 -5.61 13.23
N ARG A 135 -27.03 -5.64 11.99
CA ARG A 135 -27.27 -6.73 11.03
C ARG A 135 -26.40 -7.96 11.34
N ILE A 136 -25.19 -7.74 11.83
CA ILE A 136 -24.28 -8.80 12.31
C ILE A 136 -23.76 -8.44 13.70
N LYS A 137 -23.35 -9.42 14.49
CA LYS A 137 -22.70 -9.24 15.79
C LYS A 137 -21.21 -9.53 15.66
N LYS A 138 -20.41 -8.88 16.51
CA LYS A 138 -18.98 -9.17 16.62
C LYS A 138 -18.66 -9.70 18.01
N GLU A 139 -18.15 -10.92 18.07
CA GLU A 139 -17.70 -11.59 19.28
C GLU A 139 -16.20 -11.89 19.15
N GLY A 140 -15.38 -11.03 19.77
CA GLY A 140 -13.91 -11.12 19.64
C GLY A 140 -13.45 -11.00 18.18
N PRO A 141 -12.76 -12.01 17.61
CA PRO A 141 -12.32 -12.01 16.22
C PRO A 141 -13.38 -12.51 15.23
N LEU A 142 -14.55 -12.93 15.70
CA LEU A 142 -15.60 -13.54 14.88
C LEU A 142 -16.74 -12.56 14.61
N TYR A 143 -17.27 -12.62 13.39
CA TYR A 143 -18.50 -11.96 12.98
C TYR A 143 -19.60 -13.02 12.84
N ILE A 144 -20.70 -12.84 13.56
CA ILE A 144 -21.77 -13.82 13.75
C ILE A 144 -23.09 -13.20 13.27
N PRO A 145 -24.00 -13.95 12.63
CA PRO A 145 -25.29 -13.43 12.23
C PRO A 145 -26.18 -13.09 13.44
N VAL A 146 -26.95 -12.00 13.35
CA VAL A 146 -27.99 -11.67 14.35
C VAL A 146 -29.25 -12.46 13.99
N ARG A 147 -29.64 -13.38 14.86
CA ARG A 147 -30.94 -14.07 14.80
C ARG A 147 -32.02 -13.28 15.53
#